data_AF-A0A285PIJ3-F1
#
_entry.id   AF-A0A285PIJ3-F1
#
_cell.length_a   1.000
_cell.length_b   1.000
_cell.length_c   1.000
_cell.angle_alpha   90.00
_cell.angle_beta   90.00
_cell.angle_gamma   90.00
#
_symmetry.space_group_name_H-M   'P 1'
#
loop_
_entity.id
_entity.type
_entity.pdbx_description
1 polymer ?
#
loop_
_entity_poly.entity_id
_entity_poly.type
_entity_poly.pdbx_seq_one_letter_code
_entity_poly.pdbx_strand_id
1 'polypeptide(L)'
;MTNKTYLTAHGVIYAFFALALFFAPGILWPNYGLQLNDQYAVFLSQHNSIFLGGIGIISFLHRNADHGSETAKIILTGLMWTNILGVIITLYAALTGIFTGFGWSDPIFFALLAILSFVQLRKNNV
;
A
#
# COMPACT_ATOMS: atom_id res chain seq x y z
N MET A 1 -10.68 16.60 -1.87
CA MET A 1 -11.14 15.75 -0.76
C MET A 1 -10.49 16.23 0.51
N THR A 2 -11.18 16.09 1.64
CA THR A 2 -10.59 16.39 2.95
C THR A 2 -9.53 15.34 3.29
N ASN A 3 -8.60 15.67 4.19
CA ASN A 3 -7.62 14.71 4.70
C ASN A 3 -8.31 13.50 5.33
N LYS A 4 -9.44 13.72 6.01
CA LYS A 4 -10.27 12.66 6.59
C LYS A 4 -10.73 11.65 5.55
N THR A 5 -11.31 12.10 4.45
CA THR A 5 -11.76 11.19 3.39
C THR A 5 -10.57 10.43 2.79
N TYR A 6 -9.48 11.13 2.47
CA TYR A 6 -8.29 10.53 1.88
C TYR A 6 -7.66 9.45 2.76
N LEU A 7 -7.31 9.81 3.99
CA LEU A 7 -6.60 8.94 4.92
C LEU A 7 -7.48 7.79 5.41
N THR A 8 -8.81 7.98 5.49
CA THR A 8 -9.73 6.87 5.77
C THR A 8 -9.74 5.88 4.61
N ALA A 9 -9.90 6.34 3.37
CA ALA A 9 -9.92 5.46 2.20
C ALA A 9 -8.58 4.73 2.04
N HIS A 10 -7.47 5.47 2.13
CA HIS A 10 -6.12 4.91 2.09
C HIS A 10 -5.94 3.86 3.21
N GLY A 11 -6.34 4.19 4.44
CA GLY A 11 -6.25 3.27 5.58
C GLY A 11 -7.04 1.98 5.38
N VAL A 12 -8.29 2.08 4.89
CA VAL A 12 -9.16 0.93 4.62
C VAL A 12 -8.58 0.04 3.52
N ILE A 13 -8.06 0.63 2.44
CA ILE A 13 -7.42 -0.12 1.35
C ILE A 13 -6.26 -0.97 1.88
N TYR A 14 -5.35 -0.37 2.64
CA TYR A 14 -4.20 -1.09 3.20
C TYR A 14 -4.59 -2.12 4.25
N ALA A 15 -5.59 -1.83 5.09
CA ALA A 15 -6.13 -2.79 6.04
C ALA A 15 -6.77 -3.99 5.32
N PHE A 16 -7.49 -3.77 4.22
CA PHE A 16 -8.05 -4.84 3.41
C PHE A 16 -6.95 -5.76 2.86
N PHE A 17 -5.89 -5.21 2.26
CA PHE A 17 -4.77 -6.02 1.77
C PHE A 17 -4.02 -6.74 2.89
N ALA A 18 -3.85 -6.10 4.06
CA ALA A 18 -3.27 -6.75 5.22
C ALA A 18 -4.09 -7.99 5.66
N LEU A 19 -5.42 -7.86 5.74
CA LEU A 19 -6.29 -8.99 6.09
C LEU A 19 -6.27 -10.07 4.99
N ALA A 20 -6.31 -9.67 3.72
CA ALA A 20 -6.28 -10.60 2.60
C ALA A 20 -4.98 -11.42 2.56
N LEU A 21 -3.82 -10.78 2.75
CA LEU A 21 -2.52 -11.46 2.80
C LEU A 21 -2.34 -12.32 4.05
N PHE A 22 -2.98 -11.97 5.16
CA PHE A 22 -2.93 -12.76 6.38
C PHE A 22 -3.80 -14.03 6.29
N PHE A 23 -5.05 -13.89 5.83
CA PHE A 23 -6.01 -15.00 5.85
C PHE A 23 -6.05 -15.82 4.56
N ALA A 24 -5.75 -15.22 3.41
CA ALA A 24 -5.93 -15.85 2.10
C ALA A 24 -4.72 -15.72 1.15
N PRO A 25 -3.46 -15.91 1.61
CA PRO A 25 -2.28 -15.75 0.75
C PRO A 25 -2.26 -16.75 -0.40
N GLY A 26 -2.74 -17.99 -0.17
CA GLY A 26 -2.83 -19.05 -1.19
C GLY A 26 -3.89 -18.82 -2.26
N ILE A 27 -4.80 -17.87 -2.05
CA ILE A 27 -5.75 -17.43 -3.09
C ILE A 27 -5.14 -16.26 -3.86
N LEU A 28 -4.51 -15.31 -3.15
CA LEU A 28 -4.05 -14.06 -3.75
C LEU A 28 -2.82 -14.25 -4.65
N TRP A 29 -1.75 -14.83 -4.11
CA TRP A 29 -0.45 -14.90 -4.79
C TRP A 29 -0.39 -15.72 -6.09
N PRO A 30 -1.14 -16.84 -6.25
CA PRO A 30 -1.18 -17.55 -7.53
C PRO A 30 -1.69 -16.69 -8.69
N ASN A 31 -2.61 -15.75 -8.44
CA ASN A 31 -3.08 -14.82 -9.49
C ASN A 31 -1.98 -13.87 -9.97
N TYR A 32 -0.97 -13.65 -9.14
CA TYR A 32 0.20 -12.79 -9.41
C TYR A 32 1.35 -13.55 -10.06
N GLY A 33 1.19 -14.86 -10.29
CA GLY A 33 2.24 -15.74 -10.83
C GLY A 33 3.18 -16.32 -9.77
N LEU A 34 2.92 -16.10 -8.49
CA LEU A 34 3.73 -16.64 -7.40
C LEU A 34 3.22 -18.00 -6.93
N GLN A 35 4.13 -18.84 -6.46
CA GLN A 35 3.82 -20.13 -5.83
C GLN A 35 4.21 -20.09 -4.35
N LEU A 36 3.28 -20.50 -3.47
CA LEU A 36 3.55 -20.68 -2.04
C LEU A 36 3.91 -22.14 -1.80
N ASN A 37 5.19 -22.46 -2.00
CA ASN A 37 5.67 -23.85 -2.04
C ASN A 37 5.82 -24.50 -0.67
N ASP A 38 5.88 -23.70 0.41
CA ASP A 38 6.04 -24.20 1.77
C ASP A 38 5.39 -23.28 2.82
N GLN A 39 5.41 -23.73 4.07
CA GLN A 39 4.89 -22.99 5.21
C GLN A 39 5.63 -21.66 5.49
N TYR A 40 6.90 -21.54 5.08
CA TYR A 40 7.68 -20.34 5.29
C TYR A 40 7.30 -19.25 4.28
N ALA A 41 7.02 -19.61 3.03
CA ALA A 41 6.48 -18.73 2.01
C ALA A 41 5.08 -18.21 2.40
N VAL A 42 4.23 -19.09 2.94
CA VAL A 42 2.94 -18.70 3.50
C VAL A 42 3.13 -17.73 4.66
N PHE A 43 3.99 -18.05 5.62
CA PHE A 43 4.25 -17.17 6.76
C PHE A 43 4.86 -15.83 6.33
N LEU A 44 5.76 -15.79 5.34
CA LEU A 44 6.36 -14.56 4.85
C LEU A 44 5.32 -13.63 4.21
N SER A 45 4.35 -14.21 3.49
CA SER A 45 3.19 -13.46 3.01
C SER A 45 2.37 -12.88 4.17
N GLN A 46 2.04 -13.71 5.17
CA GLN A 46 1.27 -13.28 6.33
C GLN A 46 2.02 -12.20 7.13
N HIS A 47 3.34 -12.35 7.26
CA HIS A 47 4.24 -11.41 7.91
C HIS A 47 4.23 -10.04 7.22
N ASN A 48 4.16 -9.99 5.89
CA ASN A 48 4.04 -8.73 5.14
C ASN A 48 2.79 -7.92 5.52
N SER A 49 1.74 -8.59 6.01
CA SER A 49 0.51 -7.94 6.49
C SER A 49 0.76 -6.99 7.66
N ILE A 50 1.85 -7.15 8.42
CA ILE A 50 2.24 -6.24 9.50
C ILE A 50 2.49 -4.83 8.93
N PHE A 51 3.20 -4.73 7.81
CA PHE A 51 3.56 -3.45 7.21
C PHE A 51 2.34 -2.77 6.59
N LEU A 52 1.53 -3.52 5.82
CA LEU A 52 0.30 -2.99 5.24
C LEU A 52 -0.70 -2.59 6.33
N GLY A 53 -0.87 -3.43 7.35
CA GLY A 53 -1.71 -3.14 8.50
C GLY A 53 -1.24 -1.90 9.26
N GLY A 54 0.07 -1.76 9.46
CA GLY A 54 0.68 -0.58 10.07
C GLY A 54 0.39 0.71 9.28
N ILE A 55 0.52 0.68 7.96
CA ILE A 55 0.14 1.80 7.08
C ILE A 55 -1.36 2.12 7.24
N GLY A 56 -2.19 1.08 7.28
CA GLY A 56 -3.63 1.20 7.50
C GLY A 56 -3.97 1.91 8.82
N ILE A 57 -3.36 1.46 9.91
CA ILE A 57 -3.53 2.00 11.26
C ILE A 57 -3.05 3.45 11.34
N ILE A 58 -1.84 3.74 10.86
CA ILE A 58 -1.28 5.11 10.90
C ILE A 58 -2.17 6.07 10.11
N SER A 59 -2.62 5.66 8.92
CA SER A 59 -3.54 6.45 8.09
C SER A 59 -4.85 6.72 8.84
N PHE A 60 -5.42 5.69 9.47
CA PHE A 60 -6.69 5.82 10.19
C PHE A 60 -6.55 6.70 11.44
N LEU A 61 -5.52 6.53 12.26
CA LEU A 61 -5.31 7.31 13.49
C LEU A 61 -5.22 8.81 13.20
N HIS A 62 -4.55 9.17 12.11
CA HIS A 62 -4.33 10.56 11.75
C HIS A 62 -5.34 11.12 10.74
N ARG A 63 -6.42 10.40 10.45
CA ARG A 63 -7.43 10.85 9.46
C ARG A 63 -8.00 12.23 9.77
N ASN A 64 -8.07 12.64 11.03
CA ASN A 64 -8.58 13.94 11.42
C ASN A 64 -7.49 15.04 11.48
N ALA A 65 -6.29 14.80 10.93
CA ALA A 65 -5.25 15.82 10.86
C ALA A 65 -5.72 17.04 10.06
N ASP A 66 -5.58 18.21 10.67
CA ASP A 66 -6.03 19.47 10.10
C ASP A 66 -5.37 19.74 8.74
N HIS A 67 -6.13 20.39 7.86
CA HIS A 67 -5.63 20.77 6.55
C HIS A 67 -4.48 21.77 6.68
N GLY A 68 -3.41 21.55 5.92
CA GLY A 68 -2.21 22.38 5.96
C GLY A 68 -1.30 22.18 7.17
N SER A 69 -1.71 21.36 8.15
CA SER A 69 -0.90 21.05 9.32
C SER A 69 0.40 20.32 8.95
N GLU A 70 1.44 20.53 9.73
CA GLU A 70 2.72 19.83 9.58
C GLU A 70 2.53 18.31 9.68
N THR A 71 1.68 17.85 10.62
CA THR A 71 1.31 16.45 10.78
C THR A 71 0.73 15.85 9.50
N ALA A 72 -0.22 16.54 8.87
CA ALA A 72 -0.81 16.05 7.61
C ALA A 72 0.25 15.95 6.50
N LYS A 73 1.15 16.93 6.39
CA LYS A 73 2.22 16.93 5.38
C LYS A 73 3.21 15.78 5.59
N ILE A 74 3.65 15.55 6.83
CA ILE A 74 4.58 14.47 7.17
C ILE A 74 3.97 13.12 6.82
N ILE A 75 2.70 12.89 7.20
CA ILE A 75 2.03 11.61 6.95
C ILE A 75 1.84 11.38 5.46
N LEU A 76 1.31 12.36 4.72
CA LEU A 76 1.12 12.26 3.28
C LEU A 76 2.44 12.03 2.54
N THR A 77 3.51 12.68 2.98
CA THR A 77 4.87 12.47 2.44
C THR A 77 5.36 11.06 2.72
N GLY A 78 5.19 10.56 3.95
CA GLY A 78 5.52 9.19 4.31
C GLY A 78 4.77 8.17 3.47
N LEU A 79 3.44 8.30 3.35
CA LEU A 79 2.61 7.44 2.52
C LEU A 79 3.03 7.48 1.05
N MET A 80 3.34 8.67 0.51
CA MET A 80 3.83 8.82 -0.87
C MET A 80 5.13 8.04 -1.08
N TRP A 81 6.12 8.21 -0.20
CA TRP A 81 7.41 7.52 -0.33
C TRP A 81 7.30 6.01 -0.15
N THR A 82 6.49 5.54 0.80
CA THR A 82 6.20 4.11 0.94
C THR A 82 5.60 3.53 -0.34
N ASN A 83 4.67 4.25 -0.97
CA ASN A 83 4.11 3.83 -2.25
C ASN A 83 5.14 3.84 -3.39
N ILE A 84 6.01 4.85 -3.46
CA ILE A 84 7.10 4.90 -4.46
C ILE A 84 8.03 3.69 -4.30
N LEU A 85 8.39 3.32 -3.06
CA LEU A 85 9.15 2.09 -2.80
C LEU A 85 8.40 0.84 -3.28
N GLY A 86 7.08 0.79 -3.04
CA GLY A 86 6.20 -0.24 -3.59
C GLY A 86 6.28 -0.34 -5.11
N VAL A 87 6.23 0.79 -5.83
CA VAL A 87 6.40 0.82 -7.30
C VAL A 87 7.73 0.22 -7.70
N ILE A 88 8.83 0.67 -7.10
CA ILE A 88 10.18 0.24 -7.48
C ILE A 88 10.32 -1.28 -7.32
N ILE A 89 9.91 -1.82 -6.17
CA ILE A 89 10.08 -3.25 -5.84
C ILE A 89 9.16 -4.12 -6.71
N THR A 90 7.90 -3.74 -6.86
CA THR A 90 6.92 -4.55 -7.63
C THR A 90 7.14 -4.43 -9.13
N LEU A 91 7.63 -3.29 -9.62
CA LEU A 91 8.04 -3.14 -11.01
C LEU A 91 9.28 -3.99 -11.31
N TYR A 92 10.25 -4.07 -10.39
CA TYR A 92 11.36 -4.99 -10.51
C TYR A 92 10.88 -6.45 -10.62
N ALA A 93 9.95 -6.87 -9.75
CA ALA A 93 9.38 -8.22 -9.82
C ALA A 93 8.66 -8.48 -11.16
N ALA A 94 7.93 -7.50 -11.69
CA ALA A 94 7.25 -7.63 -12.98
C ALA A 94 8.22 -7.71 -14.17
N LEU A 95 9.26 -6.85 -14.18
CA LEU A 95 10.26 -6.82 -15.25
C LEU A 95 11.17 -8.05 -15.26
N THR A 96 11.40 -8.68 -14.11
CA THR A 96 12.21 -9.91 -13.99
C THR A 96 11.40 -11.19 -14.23
N GLY A 97 10.09 -11.07 -14.45
CA GLY A 97 9.20 -12.22 -14.67
C GLY A 97 8.80 -12.96 -13.39
N ILE A 98 9.12 -12.43 -12.21
CA ILE A 98 8.63 -12.96 -10.92
C ILE A 98 7.12 -12.73 -10.82
N PHE A 99 6.67 -11.52 -11.15
CA PHE A 99 5.24 -11.20 -11.27
C PHE A 99 4.80 -11.37 -12.71
N THR A 100 3.73 -12.13 -12.92
CA THR A 100 3.13 -12.37 -14.24
C THR A 100 1.62 -12.21 -14.17
N GLY A 101 0.96 -12.04 -15.33
CA GLY A 101 -0.49 -11.87 -15.39
C GLY A 101 -0.98 -10.69 -14.55
N PHE A 102 -1.81 -10.97 -13.53
CA PHE A 102 -2.33 -9.94 -12.63
C PHE A 102 -1.23 -9.29 -11.77
N GLY A 103 -0.04 -9.89 -11.66
CA GLY A 103 1.09 -9.30 -10.94
C GLY A 103 1.52 -7.91 -11.44
N TRP A 104 1.23 -7.57 -12.69
CA TRP A 104 1.43 -6.21 -13.21
C TRP A 104 0.51 -5.15 -12.60
N SER A 105 -0.57 -5.55 -11.92
CA SER A 105 -1.46 -4.60 -11.25
C SER A 105 -0.78 -3.90 -10.07
N ASP A 106 0.15 -4.56 -9.39
CA ASP A 106 0.80 -4.02 -8.19
C ASP A 106 1.62 -2.76 -8.44
N PRO A 107 2.57 -2.70 -9.40
CA PRO A 107 3.30 -1.47 -9.67
C PRO A 107 2.38 -0.33 -10.12
N ILE A 108 1.31 -0.64 -10.86
CA ILE A 108 0.30 0.35 -11.27
C ILE A 108 -0.46 0.87 -10.04
N PHE A 109 -0.86 -0.03 -9.14
CA PHE A 109 -1.60 0.30 -7.93
C PHE A 109 -0.79 1.18 -6.99
N PHE A 110 0.47 0.80 -6.71
CA PHE A 110 1.37 1.62 -5.90
C PHE A 110 1.65 2.98 -6.56
N ALA A 111 1.77 3.04 -7.88
CA ALA A 111 1.98 4.30 -8.60
C ALA A 111 0.77 5.23 -8.46
N LEU A 112 -0.43 4.68 -8.60
CA LEU A 112 -1.68 5.41 -8.39
C LEU A 112 -1.74 6.00 -6.97
N LEU A 113 -1.47 5.19 -5.94
CA LEU A 113 -1.50 5.65 -4.55
C LEU A 113 -0.39 6.68 -4.24
N ALA A 114 0.79 6.55 -4.85
CA ALA A 114 1.85 7.57 -4.76
C ALA A 114 1.38 8.90 -5.37
N ILE A 115 0.78 8.86 -6.56
CA ILE A 115 0.26 10.06 -7.25
C ILE A 115 -0.86 10.69 -6.43
N LEU A 116 -1.81 9.90 -5.90
CA LEU A 116 -2.88 10.41 -5.07
C LEU A 116 -2.34 11.05 -3.77
N SER A 117 -1.33 10.45 -3.15
CA SER A 117 -0.64 11.02 -1.99
C SER A 117 0.04 12.35 -2.34
N PHE A 118 0.73 12.41 -3.49
CA PHE A 118 1.37 13.64 -3.98
C PHE A 118 0.34 14.75 -4.24
N VAL A 119 -0.77 14.43 -4.91
CA VAL A 119 -1.85 15.39 -5.18
C VAL A 119 -2.47 15.89 -3.87
N GLN A 120 -2.68 15.01 -2.89
CA GLN A 120 -3.22 15.41 -1.59
C GLN A 120 -2.20 16.24 -0.78
N LEU A 121 -0.91 15.93 -0.88
CA LEU A 121 0.17 16.71 -0.28
C LEU A 121 0.25 18.12 -0.88
N ARG A 122 0.17 18.24 -2.21
CA ARG A 122 0.13 19.54 -2.91
C ARG A 122 -1.03 20.39 -2.42
N LYS A 123 -2.21 19.79 -2.19
CA LYS A 123 -3.37 20.51 -1.63
C LYS A 123 -3.15 21.00 -0.20
N ASN A 124 -2.33 20.33 0.61
CA ASN A 124 -1.99 20.77 1.97
C ASN A 124 -0.84 21.80 1.99
N ASN A 125 -0.16 22.03 0.87
CA ASN A 125 0.92 23.03 0.76
C ASN A 125 0.45 24.36 0.18
N VAL A 126 -0.78 24.40 -0.37
CA VAL A 126 -1.49 25.60 -0.80
C VAL A 126 -2.33 26.10 0.36
#